data_AF-A0A926EKM2-F1
#
_entry.id   AF-A0A926EKM2-F1
#
_cell.length_a   1.000
_cell.length_b   1.000
_cell.length_c   1.000
_cell.angle_alpha   90.00
_cell.angle_beta   90.00
_cell.angle_gamma   90.00
#
_symmetry.space_group_name_H-M   'P 1'
#
loop_
_entity.id
_entity.type
_entity.pdbx_description
1 polymer ?
#
loop_
_entity_poly.entity_id
_entity_poly.type
_entity_poly.pdbx_seq_one_letter_code
_entity_poly.pdbx_strand_id
1 'polypeptide(L)'
;MKKSCFTVFLLIFVLILTSCGNGMLPEAEEMEHGETSADTFSQIEKDGSFITNTILFPAYKLDNPQGLEYYDQLNSTASFKVTVDFPKNWTIKESKQEETVPIGELYTPVYIYEEEELVGYIGFDIFEPYTEEIEQEQYYQTVYPKLRLSSIAIWDPYTAIKTTDTSETGLVEIEYMDPDEIDQHPGAMPSVPTFKTLGILSYDTKLKVYIGIAFMPDTIEREQVEAIAKTVSLSQAE
;
A
#
# COMPACT_ATOMS: atom_id res chain seq x y z
N MET A 1 -12.09 -26.53 -38.92
CA MET A 1 -10.86 -26.91 -39.66
C MET A 1 -10.40 -25.75 -40.51
N LYS A 2 -9.37 -25.01 -40.08
CA LYS A 2 -8.36 -24.33 -40.91
C LYS A 2 -7.19 -23.95 -39.99
N LYS A 3 -5.99 -24.12 -40.52
CA LYS A 3 -4.75 -24.48 -39.82
C LYS A 3 -4.02 -23.27 -39.24
N SER A 4 -3.39 -23.48 -38.08
CA SER A 4 -2.39 -22.63 -37.46
C SER A 4 -1.19 -22.36 -38.37
N CYS A 5 -0.56 -21.19 -38.18
CA CYS A 5 0.83 -20.96 -38.52
C CYS A 5 1.49 -20.32 -37.29
N PHE A 6 2.33 -21.09 -36.61
CA PHE A 6 3.10 -20.69 -35.44
C PHE A 6 4.56 -20.59 -35.91
N THR A 7 5.12 -19.39 -35.94
CA THR A 7 6.52 -19.18 -36.33
C THR A 7 7.38 -19.18 -35.07
N VAL A 8 8.14 -20.26 -34.89
CA VAL A 8 9.19 -20.40 -33.88
C VAL A 8 10.46 -19.74 -34.39
N PHE A 9 11.01 -18.77 -33.65
CA PHE A 9 12.36 -18.27 -33.89
C PHE A 9 13.35 -19.10 -33.07
N LEU A 10 14.12 -19.93 -33.78
CA LEU A 10 15.23 -20.73 -33.29
C LEU A 10 16.48 -19.84 -33.26
N LEU A 11 17.06 -19.58 -32.08
CA LEU A 11 18.36 -18.93 -31.98
C LEU A 11 19.44 -19.93 -31.59
N ILE A 12 20.52 -19.88 -32.37
CA ILE A 12 21.54 -20.89 -32.56
C ILE A 12 22.58 -20.82 -31.44
N PHE A 13 22.83 -21.97 -30.81
CA PHE A 13 24.00 -22.22 -29.96
C PHE A 13 25.28 -22.18 -30.80
N VAL A 14 26.22 -21.31 -30.45
CA VAL A 14 27.60 -21.38 -30.96
C VAL A 14 28.48 -21.96 -29.85
N LEU A 15 28.86 -23.22 -30.04
CA LEU A 15 29.94 -23.90 -29.33
C LEU A 15 31.29 -23.42 -29.90
N ILE A 16 32.16 -22.89 -29.05
CA ILE A 16 33.59 -22.76 -29.36
C ILE A 16 34.34 -23.70 -28.42
N LEU A 17 34.93 -24.75 -28.99
CA LEU A 17 35.91 -25.64 -28.36
C LEU A 17 37.30 -25.22 -28.82
N THR A 18 38.21 -25.02 -27.87
CA THR A 18 39.68 -25.23 -27.88
C THR A 18 40.19 -24.52 -26.62
N SER A 19 41.17 -24.95 -25.85
CA SER A 19 42.11 -26.07 -25.85
C SER A 19 42.79 -25.99 -24.47
N CYS A 20 43.07 -27.13 -23.83
CA CYS A 20 43.76 -27.20 -22.54
C CYS A 20 45.15 -26.55 -22.60
N GLY A 21 45.45 -25.69 -21.62
CA GLY A 21 46.76 -25.09 -21.39
C GLY A 21 46.88 -24.65 -19.94
N ASN A 22 47.61 -25.44 -19.16
CA ASN A 22 47.77 -25.35 -17.71
C ASN A 22 48.69 -24.18 -17.31
N GLY A 23 48.32 -23.37 -16.31
CA GLY A 23 49.29 -22.52 -15.61
C GLY A 23 48.74 -21.28 -14.89
N MET A 24 48.79 -21.34 -13.56
CA MET A 24 49.05 -20.23 -12.63
C MET A 24 47.91 -19.22 -12.34
N LEU A 25 47.28 -19.37 -11.16
CA LEU A 25 46.47 -18.34 -10.50
C LEU A 25 47.32 -17.11 -10.17
N PRO A 26 46.73 -15.90 -10.22
CA PRO A 26 46.59 -15.15 -8.98
C PRO A 26 45.26 -14.39 -8.82
N GLU A 27 44.93 -14.17 -7.54
CA GLU A 27 44.16 -13.07 -6.95
C GLU A 27 42.69 -12.86 -7.31
N ALA A 28 41.84 -13.00 -6.30
CA ALA A 28 40.45 -12.56 -6.33
C ALA A 28 40.40 -11.04 -6.16
N GLU A 29 39.90 -10.34 -7.18
CA GLU A 29 39.49 -8.94 -7.04
C GLU A 29 38.07 -8.90 -6.46
N GLU A 30 37.97 -8.22 -5.30
CA GLU A 30 36.73 -7.82 -4.66
C GLU A 30 35.92 -6.93 -5.62
N MET A 31 34.68 -7.32 -5.92
CA MET A 31 33.73 -6.43 -6.58
C MET A 31 32.97 -5.62 -5.52
N GLU A 32 33.28 -4.34 -5.57
CA GLU A 32 32.75 -3.20 -4.83
C GLU A 32 31.22 -3.15 -4.82
N HIS A 33 30.69 -2.90 -3.62
CA HIS A 33 29.29 -2.68 -3.30
C HIS A 33 28.81 -1.40 -4.01
N GLY A 34 27.97 -1.55 -5.04
CA GLY A 34 27.28 -0.42 -5.66
C GLY A 34 26.21 0.13 -4.72
N GLU A 35 26.51 1.25 -4.05
CA GLU A 35 25.54 2.11 -3.39
C GLU A 35 24.52 2.61 -4.43
N THR A 36 23.36 1.98 -4.50
CA THR A 36 22.22 2.45 -5.29
C THR A 36 21.01 2.52 -4.37
N SER A 37 20.94 3.57 -3.54
CA SER A 37 19.79 3.75 -2.63
C SER A 37 19.52 5.20 -2.23
N ALA A 38 20.51 6.09 -2.24
CA ALA A 38 20.32 7.48 -1.82
C ALA A 38 20.13 8.46 -2.99
N ASP A 39 20.84 8.25 -4.11
CA ASP A 39 20.87 9.22 -5.21
C ASP A 39 19.55 9.27 -6.01
N THR A 40 18.88 8.14 -6.21
CA THR A 40 17.58 8.07 -6.91
C THR A 40 16.47 8.79 -6.15
N PHE A 41 16.44 8.67 -4.82
CA PHE A 41 15.46 9.38 -3.97
C PHE A 41 15.68 10.89 -4.00
N SER A 42 16.94 11.35 -4.01
CA SER A 42 17.25 12.79 -4.12
C SER A 42 16.85 13.41 -5.47
N GLN A 43 16.71 12.59 -6.52
CA GLN A 43 16.26 13.05 -7.84
C GLN A 43 14.74 13.06 -7.98
N ILE A 44 14.02 12.12 -7.35
CA ILE A 44 12.55 12.12 -7.31
C ILE A 44 12.03 13.35 -6.55
N GLU A 45 12.71 13.77 -5.47
CA GLU A 45 12.33 14.97 -4.69
C GLU A 45 12.59 16.30 -5.41
N LYS A 46 13.42 16.34 -6.47
CA LYS A 46 13.92 17.61 -7.05
C LYS A 46 13.20 18.14 -8.29
N ASP A 47 12.29 17.38 -8.92
CA ASP A 47 11.66 17.80 -10.19
C ASP A 47 10.23 18.38 -10.06
N GLY A 48 9.72 18.60 -8.84
CA GLY A 48 8.34 19.09 -8.66
C GLY A 48 7.28 18.11 -9.22
N SER A 49 7.58 16.82 -9.18
CA SER A 49 6.70 15.73 -9.61
C SER A 49 5.58 15.44 -8.61
N PHE A 50 5.78 15.77 -7.33
CA PHE A 50 4.80 15.61 -6.26
C PHE A 50 4.26 16.96 -5.76
N ILE A 51 3.02 16.96 -5.30
CA ILE A 51 2.36 18.07 -4.62
C ILE A 51 1.85 17.62 -3.26
N THR A 52 1.95 18.51 -2.27
CA THR A 52 1.41 18.26 -0.94
C THR A 52 -0.10 18.38 -0.93
N ASN A 53 -0.74 17.32 -0.45
CA ASN A 53 -2.17 17.24 -0.24
C ASN A 53 -2.47 17.21 1.26
N THR A 54 -3.61 17.78 1.64
CA THR A 54 -4.12 17.72 3.01
C THR A 54 -5.54 17.20 2.98
N ILE A 55 -5.79 16.14 3.75
CA ILE A 55 -7.10 15.51 3.88
C ILE A 55 -7.54 15.65 5.33
N LEU A 56 -8.79 16.06 5.53
CA LEU A 56 -9.40 16.11 6.86
C LEU A 56 -10.21 14.84 7.09
N PHE A 57 -9.97 14.18 8.21
CA PHE A 57 -10.74 13.03 8.67
C PHE A 57 -11.42 13.32 10.02
N PRO A 58 -12.60 12.74 10.31
CA PRO A 58 -13.46 12.01 9.37
C PRO A 58 -13.87 12.88 8.17
N ALA A 59 -13.84 12.34 6.96
CA ALA A 59 -14.08 13.15 5.75
C ALA A 59 -15.55 13.56 5.61
N TYR A 60 -16.45 12.72 6.12
CA TYR A 60 -17.88 12.95 6.21
C TYR A 60 -18.43 12.17 7.40
N LYS A 61 -19.68 12.45 7.77
CA LYS A 61 -20.37 11.72 8.83
C LYS A 61 -20.94 10.42 8.26
N LEU A 62 -20.70 9.29 8.94
CA LEU A 62 -21.30 8.00 8.61
C LEU A 62 -22.77 7.97 9.04
N ASP A 63 -23.64 7.50 8.15
CA ASP A 63 -25.00 7.17 8.50
C ASP A 63 -25.03 5.97 9.47
N ASN A 64 -25.75 6.12 10.58
CA ASN A 64 -25.88 5.09 11.61
C ASN A 64 -27.34 4.74 11.92
N PRO A 65 -28.14 4.29 10.92
CA PRO A 65 -29.56 3.99 11.13
C PRO A 65 -29.79 2.82 12.09
N GLN A 66 -28.79 1.95 12.26
CA GLN A 66 -28.84 0.79 13.15
C GLN A 66 -28.37 1.10 14.58
N GLY A 67 -27.88 2.32 14.85
CA GLY A 67 -27.43 2.73 16.19
C GLY A 67 -26.23 1.93 16.69
N LEU A 68 -25.31 1.57 15.79
CA LEU A 68 -24.08 0.87 16.14
C LEU A 68 -23.13 1.82 16.87
N GLU A 69 -22.77 1.49 18.11
CA GLU A 69 -21.90 2.30 18.96
C GLU A 69 -20.58 2.65 18.27
N TYR A 70 -20.03 1.71 17.50
CA TYR A 70 -18.78 1.93 16.77
C TYR A 70 -18.84 3.09 15.77
N TYR A 71 -19.98 3.27 15.09
CA TYR A 71 -20.16 4.38 14.15
C TYR A 71 -20.36 5.71 14.88
N ASP A 72 -20.95 5.68 16.08
CA ASP A 72 -21.03 6.86 16.93
C ASP A 72 -19.64 7.27 17.44
N GLN A 73 -18.76 6.31 17.75
CA GLN A 73 -17.37 6.57 18.09
C GLN A 73 -16.62 7.20 16.90
N LEU A 74 -16.69 6.59 15.71
CA LEU A 74 -16.09 7.14 14.49
C LEU A 74 -16.56 8.57 14.18
N ASN A 75 -17.86 8.82 14.29
CA ASN A 75 -18.47 10.13 14.07
C ASN A 75 -18.13 11.16 15.16
N SER A 76 -17.66 10.71 16.32
CA SER A 76 -17.26 11.56 17.46
C SER A 76 -15.75 11.72 17.56
N THR A 77 -14.97 11.03 16.73
CA THR A 77 -13.52 11.19 16.63
C THR A 77 -13.17 12.64 16.35
N ALA A 78 -12.25 13.20 17.15
CA ALA A 78 -11.78 14.57 16.93
C ALA A 78 -11.12 14.68 15.56
N SER A 79 -11.44 15.74 14.81
CA SER A 79 -10.94 15.89 13.45
C SER A 79 -9.41 15.96 13.42
N PHE A 80 -8.80 15.30 12.45
CA PHE A 80 -7.36 15.29 12.25
C PHE A 80 -7.03 15.50 10.76
N LYS A 81 -5.83 16.02 10.51
CA LYS A 81 -5.26 16.26 9.20
C LYS A 81 -4.30 15.13 8.86
N VAL A 82 -4.42 14.61 7.65
CA VAL A 82 -3.40 13.81 6.99
C VAL A 82 -2.72 14.69 5.96
N THR A 83 -1.41 14.84 6.05
CA THR A 83 -0.59 15.48 5.01
C THR A 83 0.22 14.41 4.30
N VAL A 84 0.15 14.41 2.97
CA VAL A 84 0.80 13.42 2.11
C VAL A 84 1.10 14.05 0.76
N ASP A 85 2.25 13.73 0.18
CA ASP A 85 2.61 14.17 -1.15
C ASP A 85 2.20 13.10 -2.17
N PHE A 86 1.43 13.49 -3.18
CA PHE A 86 1.06 12.63 -4.31
C PHE A 86 1.61 13.22 -5.62
N PRO A 87 1.77 12.41 -6.68
CA PRO A 87 2.07 12.92 -8.02
C PRO A 87 1.16 14.08 -8.42
N LYS A 88 1.72 15.10 -9.08
CA LYS A 88 1.03 16.36 -9.39
C LYS A 88 -0.23 16.21 -10.25
N ASN A 89 -0.33 15.13 -11.01
CA ASN A 89 -1.47 14.81 -11.87
C ASN A 89 -2.54 13.98 -11.15
N TRP A 90 -2.30 13.63 -9.88
CA TRP A 90 -3.28 12.96 -9.05
C TRP A 90 -4.17 13.96 -8.33
N THR A 91 -5.43 13.58 -8.14
CA THR A 91 -6.46 14.40 -7.49
C THR A 91 -7.22 13.59 -6.47
N ILE A 92 -7.61 14.23 -5.37
CA ILE A 92 -8.42 13.61 -4.31
C ILE A 92 -9.86 14.09 -4.43
N LYS A 93 -10.81 13.17 -4.44
CA LYS A 93 -12.25 13.45 -4.60
C LYS A 93 -13.06 12.63 -3.61
N GLU A 94 -14.21 13.15 -3.19
CA GLU A 94 -15.23 12.35 -2.50
C GLU A 94 -15.76 11.26 -3.46
N SER A 95 -16.26 10.16 -2.89
CA SER A 95 -16.85 9.04 -3.66
C SER A 95 -17.94 9.52 -4.60
N LYS A 96 -18.01 8.95 -5.81
CA LYS A 96 -19.20 9.07 -6.67
C LYS A 96 -20.20 7.94 -6.43
N GLN A 97 -19.94 7.04 -5.48
CA GLN A 97 -20.70 5.82 -5.17
C GLN A 97 -20.78 4.81 -6.34
N GLU A 98 -19.96 5.01 -7.37
CA GLU A 98 -19.82 4.10 -8.52
C GLU A 98 -18.52 3.29 -8.43
N GLU A 99 -17.64 3.62 -7.49
CA GLU A 99 -16.36 2.94 -7.30
C GLU A 99 -16.55 1.58 -6.61
N THR A 100 -16.16 0.50 -7.28
CA THR A 100 -16.01 -0.83 -6.70
C THR A 100 -14.68 -0.91 -5.93
N VAL A 101 -14.64 -0.28 -4.75
CA VAL A 101 -13.55 -0.51 -3.79
C VAL A 101 -13.97 -1.55 -2.75
N PRO A 102 -13.04 -2.41 -2.30
CA PRO A 102 -13.29 -3.35 -1.20
C PRO A 102 -13.83 -2.61 0.04
N ILE A 103 -15.02 -3.01 0.49
CA ILE A 103 -15.78 -2.32 1.54
C ILE A 103 -15.40 -2.89 2.91
N GLY A 104 -15.31 -2.01 3.92
CA GLY A 104 -15.46 -2.40 5.33
C GLY A 104 -14.21 -2.36 6.19
N GLU A 105 -13.07 -1.95 5.62
CA GLU A 105 -11.79 -1.95 6.34
C GLU A 105 -11.35 -0.56 6.81
N LEU A 106 -11.70 0.46 6.05
CA LEU A 106 -11.40 1.87 6.34
C LEU A 106 -12.69 2.68 6.20
N TYR A 107 -12.82 3.72 7.02
CA TYR A 107 -14.01 4.54 7.15
C TYR A 107 -13.81 5.93 6.54
N THR A 108 -14.94 6.47 6.08
CA THR A 108 -15.05 7.75 5.38
C THR A 108 -14.07 7.91 4.21
N PRO A 109 -13.88 6.89 3.35
CA PRO A 109 -12.86 6.95 2.31
C PRO A 109 -13.04 8.13 1.36
N VAL A 110 -11.92 8.70 0.96
CA VAL A 110 -11.80 9.59 -0.21
C VAL A 110 -10.91 8.91 -1.26
N TYR A 111 -11.11 9.27 -2.51
CA TYR A 111 -10.61 8.51 -3.66
C TYR A 111 -9.56 9.32 -4.40
N ILE A 112 -8.53 8.63 -4.88
CA ILE A 112 -7.35 9.19 -5.53
C ILE A 112 -7.46 8.82 -7.01
N TYR A 113 -7.42 9.83 -7.87
CA TYR A 113 -7.52 9.66 -9.32
C TYR A 113 -6.32 10.23 -10.04
N GLU A 114 -5.82 9.51 -11.03
CA GLU A 114 -4.98 10.06 -12.09
C GLU A 114 -5.91 10.45 -13.25
N GLU A 115 -6.08 11.76 -13.47
CA GLU A 115 -7.09 12.29 -14.39
C GLU A 115 -8.52 11.79 -14.05
N GLU A 116 -9.02 10.79 -14.80
CA GLU A 116 -10.32 10.14 -14.61
C GLU A 116 -10.20 8.69 -14.11
N GLU A 117 -9.00 8.12 -14.08
CA GLU A 117 -8.73 6.75 -13.66
C GLU A 117 -8.56 6.67 -12.14
N LEU A 118 -9.25 5.73 -11.50
CA LEU A 118 -9.12 5.48 -10.08
C LEU A 118 -7.79 4.76 -9.81
N VAL A 119 -6.88 5.39 -9.06
CA VAL A 119 -5.57 4.82 -8.71
C VAL A 119 -5.49 4.37 -7.25
N GLY A 120 -6.42 4.80 -6.41
CA GLY A 120 -6.46 4.35 -5.02
C GLY A 120 -7.51 5.04 -4.18
N TYR A 121 -7.50 4.74 -2.89
CA TYR A 121 -8.31 5.43 -1.90
C TYR A 121 -7.56 5.51 -0.57
N ILE A 122 -7.97 6.46 0.25
CA ILE A 122 -7.49 6.63 1.61
C ILE A 122 -8.68 6.77 2.54
N GLY A 123 -8.64 6.06 3.66
CA GLY A 123 -9.61 6.17 4.74
C GLY A 123 -8.92 6.00 6.09
N PHE A 124 -9.71 6.06 7.16
CA PHE A 124 -9.19 5.94 8.51
C PHE A 124 -10.01 4.95 9.35
N ASP A 125 -9.44 4.53 10.45
CA ASP A 125 -10.16 3.85 11.52
C ASP A 125 -9.59 4.28 12.88
N ILE A 126 -10.29 3.92 13.95
CA ILE A 126 -9.86 4.17 15.33
C ILE A 126 -9.30 2.90 15.96
N PHE A 127 -8.40 3.08 16.91
CA PHE A 127 -7.86 1.98 17.73
C PHE A 127 -7.58 2.45 19.15
N GLU A 128 -7.54 1.51 20.09
CA GLU A 128 -7.04 1.80 21.43
C GLU A 128 -5.56 1.40 21.51
N PRO A 129 -4.65 2.33 21.83
CA PRO A 129 -3.22 2.01 21.93
C PRO A 129 -2.94 0.90 22.92
N TYR A 130 -2.15 -0.10 22.50
CA TYR A 130 -1.68 -1.15 23.40
C TYR A 130 -0.69 -0.57 24.40
N THR A 131 -0.88 -0.86 25.69
CA THR A 131 -0.11 -0.24 26.79
C THR A 131 0.91 -1.17 27.43
N GLU A 132 0.87 -2.47 27.14
CA GLU A 132 1.87 -3.41 27.66
C GLU A 132 3.15 -3.37 26.82
N GLU A 133 4.23 -3.88 27.38
CA GLU A 133 5.54 -3.93 26.72
C GLU A 133 5.52 -4.93 25.56
N ILE A 134 5.90 -4.45 24.37
CA ILE A 134 6.05 -5.23 23.15
C ILE A 134 7.16 -4.61 22.31
N GLU A 135 7.89 -5.43 21.57
CA GLU A 135 8.90 -4.95 20.61
C GLU A 135 8.24 -4.02 19.57
N GLN A 136 8.92 -2.92 19.24
CA GLN A 136 8.39 -1.90 18.33
C GLN A 136 8.02 -2.50 16.97
N GLU A 137 8.82 -3.42 16.45
CA GLU A 137 8.59 -4.11 15.18
C GLU A 137 7.35 -5.02 15.20
N GLN A 138 6.77 -5.29 16.37
CA GLN A 138 5.53 -6.06 16.52
C GLN A 138 4.34 -5.17 16.91
N TYR A 139 4.56 -3.90 17.26
CA TYR A 139 3.51 -3.01 17.75
C TYR A 139 2.38 -2.83 16.70
N TYR A 140 2.73 -2.72 15.42
CA TYR A 140 1.77 -2.57 14.31
C TYR A 140 0.69 -3.67 14.30
N GLN A 141 1.01 -4.87 14.81
CA GLN A 141 0.08 -5.99 14.87
C GLN A 141 -1.07 -5.74 15.86
N THR A 142 -0.83 -4.92 16.88
CA THR A 142 -1.83 -4.49 17.86
C THR A 142 -2.71 -3.37 17.30
N VAL A 143 -2.18 -2.58 16.36
CA VAL A 143 -2.89 -1.45 15.72
C VAL A 143 -3.79 -1.93 14.58
N TYR A 144 -3.33 -2.90 13.79
CA TYR A 144 -3.99 -3.36 12.55
C TYR A 144 -4.59 -4.78 12.62
N PRO A 145 -5.16 -5.26 13.74
CA PRO A 145 -5.64 -6.64 13.81
C PRO A 145 -6.78 -6.89 12.81
N LYS A 146 -7.62 -5.88 12.53
CA LYS A 146 -8.73 -5.99 11.56
C LYS A 146 -8.23 -6.21 10.13
N LEU A 147 -7.23 -5.43 9.71
CA LEU A 147 -6.68 -5.49 8.34
C LEU A 147 -5.83 -6.75 8.12
N ARG A 148 -5.13 -7.22 9.16
CA ARG A 148 -4.26 -8.40 9.05
C ARG A 148 -5.00 -9.72 9.13
N LEU A 149 -6.16 -9.74 9.79
CA LEU A 149 -6.96 -10.95 10.03
C LEU A 149 -8.28 -10.96 9.25
N SER A 150 -8.44 -10.06 8.30
CA SER A 150 -9.60 -10.01 7.42
C SER A 150 -9.73 -11.28 6.59
N SER A 151 -10.97 -11.68 6.32
CA SER A 151 -11.27 -12.83 5.46
C SER A 151 -11.39 -12.47 3.97
N ILE A 152 -11.36 -11.18 3.63
CA ILE A 152 -11.58 -10.68 2.27
C ILE A 152 -10.43 -9.82 1.73
N ALA A 153 -9.64 -9.19 2.61
CA ALA A 153 -8.53 -8.33 2.23
C ALA A 153 -7.42 -8.37 3.29
N ILE A 154 -6.32 -9.07 3.02
CA ILE A 154 -5.23 -9.21 3.99
C ILE A 154 -4.17 -8.15 3.70
N TRP A 155 -3.93 -7.26 4.67
CA TRP A 155 -2.87 -6.24 4.60
C TRP A 155 -1.63 -6.74 5.35
N ASP A 156 -0.85 -7.61 4.72
CA ASP A 156 0.38 -8.20 5.24
C ASP A 156 1.20 -8.80 4.07
N PRO A 157 2.55 -8.75 4.07
CA PRO A 157 3.44 -8.28 5.12
C PRO A 157 3.52 -6.76 5.24
N TYR A 158 3.80 -6.26 6.45
CA TYR A 158 4.06 -4.85 6.75
C TYR A 158 5.56 -4.57 6.93
N THR A 159 6.04 -3.46 6.38
CA THR A 159 7.43 -2.99 6.52
C THR A 159 7.46 -1.53 6.96
N ALA A 160 7.98 -1.25 8.16
CA ALA A 160 8.10 0.11 8.68
C ALA A 160 9.07 0.95 7.82
N ILE A 161 8.68 2.19 7.53
CA ILE A 161 9.46 3.17 6.74
C ILE A 161 9.86 4.38 7.58
N LYS A 162 8.97 4.82 8.47
CA LYS A 162 9.14 6.04 9.25
C LYS A 162 8.49 5.86 10.61
N THR A 163 9.27 6.07 11.67
CA THR A 163 8.82 5.93 13.05
C THR A 163 9.13 7.21 13.83
N THR A 164 8.21 7.60 14.71
CA THR A 164 8.38 8.67 15.71
C THR A 164 7.95 8.13 17.08
N ASP A 165 7.99 8.98 18.12
CA ASP A 165 7.55 8.61 19.46
C ASP A 165 6.05 8.20 19.53
N THR A 166 5.22 8.67 18.60
CA THR A 166 3.77 8.43 18.63
C THR A 166 3.22 7.80 17.36
N SER A 167 4.01 7.76 16.28
CA SER A 167 3.52 7.35 14.97
C SER A 167 4.46 6.37 14.31
N GLU A 168 3.90 5.50 13.48
CA GLU A 168 4.66 4.71 12.53
C GLU A 168 3.92 4.66 11.20
N THR A 169 4.67 4.82 10.12
CA THR A 169 4.22 4.63 8.75
C THR A 169 5.01 3.50 8.12
N GLY A 170 4.33 2.61 7.41
CA GLY A 170 4.95 1.51 6.70
C GLY A 170 4.22 1.16 5.41
N LEU A 171 4.91 0.35 4.60
CA LEU A 171 4.40 -0.25 3.39
C LEU A 171 3.73 -1.58 3.71
N VAL A 172 2.76 -1.95 2.89
CA VAL A 172 2.08 -3.24 2.99
C VAL A 172 1.73 -3.78 1.62
N GLU A 173 1.78 -5.10 1.46
CA GLU A 173 1.12 -5.79 0.35
C GLU A 173 -0.31 -6.10 0.76
N ILE A 174 -1.27 -5.84 -0.13
CA ILE A 174 -2.67 -6.12 0.11
C ILE A 174 -3.11 -7.24 -0.82
N GLU A 175 -3.61 -8.33 -0.26
CA GLU A 175 -4.21 -9.43 -1.00
C GLU A 175 -5.73 -9.37 -0.87
N TYR A 176 -6.41 -9.10 -1.98
CA TYR A 176 -7.88 -9.05 -2.05
C TYR A 176 -8.42 -10.33 -2.64
N MET A 177 -9.51 -10.82 -2.04
CA MET A 177 -10.38 -11.81 -2.66
C MET A 177 -11.25 -11.11 -3.71
N ASP A 178 -11.33 -11.68 -4.92
CA ASP A 178 -12.12 -11.11 -6.01
C ASP A 178 -13.63 -11.14 -5.67
N PRO A 179 -14.27 -9.99 -5.43
CA PRO A 179 -15.66 -9.94 -4.98
C PRO A 179 -16.64 -10.48 -6.04
N ASP A 180 -16.31 -10.40 -7.33
CA ASP A 180 -17.17 -10.89 -8.42
C ASP A 180 -17.18 -12.42 -8.51
N GLU A 181 -16.20 -13.08 -7.88
CA GLU A 181 -16.04 -14.53 -7.85
C GLU A 181 -16.49 -15.17 -6.52
N ILE A 182 -16.71 -14.38 -5.47
CA ILE A 182 -17.18 -14.87 -4.15
C ILE A 182 -18.53 -15.59 -4.31
N ASP A 183 -19.49 -14.98 -4.99
CA ASP A 183 -20.82 -15.56 -5.20
C ASP A 183 -20.80 -16.79 -6.12
N GLN A 184 -19.74 -16.92 -6.94
CA GLN A 184 -19.54 -18.06 -7.83
C GLN A 184 -18.92 -19.27 -7.11
N HIS A 185 -18.41 -19.10 -5.89
CA HIS A 185 -17.75 -20.15 -5.09
C HIS A 185 -18.35 -20.31 -3.69
N PRO A 186 -19.66 -20.60 -3.56
CA PRO A 186 -20.33 -20.73 -2.27
C PRO A 186 -19.75 -21.88 -1.44
N GLY A 187 -19.24 -21.57 -0.25
CA GLY A 187 -18.67 -22.56 0.68
C GLY A 187 -17.25 -23.01 0.36
N ALA A 188 -16.60 -22.40 -0.63
CA ALA A 188 -15.23 -22.69 -1.04
C ALA A 188 -14.37 -21.41 -1.12
N MET A 189 -14.42 -20.56 -0.08
CA MET A 189 -13.65 -19.31 0.01
C MET A 189 -12.17 -19.44 -0.37
N PRO A 190 -11.44 -20.53 -0.02
CA PRO A 190 -10.05 -20.71 -0.44
C PRO A 190 -9.83 -20.92 -1.95
N SER A 191 -10.91 -21.10 -2.73
CA SER A 191 -10.86 -21.26 -4.19
C SER A 191 -11.17 -19.97 -4.94
N VAL A 192 -11.60 -18.91 -4.25
CA VAL A 192 -11.86 -17.60 -4.86
C VAL A 192 -10.51 -17.01 -5.31
N PRO A 193 -10.39 -16.59 -6.58
CA PRO A 193 -9.19 -15.92 -7.07
C PRO A 193 -8.84 -14.73 -6.18
N THR A 194 -7.54 -14.55 -5.95
CA THR A 194 -7.01 -13.38 -5.25
C THR A 194 -6.16 -12.56 -6.19
N PHE A 195 -6.08 -11.25 -5.92
CA PHE A 195 -5.16 -10.35 -6.58
C PHE A 195 -4.42 -9.53 -5.53
N LYS A 196 -3.24 -9.04 -5.91
CA LYS A 196 -2.35 -8.28 -5.02
C LYS A 196 -2.19 -6.86 -5.48
N THR A 197 -2.03 -5.96 -4.52
CA THR A 197 -1.67 -4.57 -4.73
C THR A 197 -0.81 -4.06 -3.58
N LEU A 198 -0.44 -2.79 -3.62
CA LEU A 198 0.35 -2.12 -2.60
C LEU A 198 -0.52 -1.17 -1.78
N GLY A 199 -0.07 -0.92 -0.55
CA GLY A 199 -0.68 0.06 0.32
C GLY A 199 0.32 0.70 1.28
N ILE A 200 -0.19 1.69 2.01
CA ILE A 200 0.51 2.40 3.07
C ILE A 200 -0.38 2.38 4.30
N LEU A 201 0.19 2.06 5.46
CA LEU A 201 -0.47 2.19 6.74
C LEU A 201 0.27 3.20 7.59
N SER A 202 -0.47 4.04 8.31
CA SER A 202 0.12 5.01 9.24
C SER A 202 -0.78 5.19 10.47
N TYR A 203 -0.22 5.07 11.66
CA TYR A 203 -0.94 5.28 12.91
C TYR A 203 -0.37 6.46 13.70
N ASP A 204 -1.19 7.04 14.58
CA ASP A 204 -0.71 7.89 15.67
C ASP A 204 -1.43 7.53 16.99
N THR A 205 -0.65 7.19 18.02
CA THR A 205 -1.14 6.73 19.32
C THR A 205 -1.72 7.85 20.19
N LYS A 206 -1.36 9.12 19.96
CA LYS A 206 -1.98 10.26 20.66
C LYS A 206 -3.33 10.59 20.06
N LEU A 207 -3.44 10.54 18.73
CA LEU A 207 -4.69 10.74 18.01
C LEU A 207 -5.64 9.54 18.15
N LYS A 208 -5.10 8.35 18.46
CA LYS A 208 -5.84 7.08 18.55
C LYS A 208 -6.52 6.67 17.23
N VAL A 209 -5.86 7.00 16.12
CA VAL A 209 -6.33 6.72 14.77
C VAL A 209 -5.23 6.09 13.93
N TYR A 210 -5.64 5.35 12.92
CA TYR A 210 -4.77 5.01 11.82
C TYR A 210 -5.44 5.31 10.48
N ILE A 211 -4.63 5.52 9.46
CA ILE A 211 -5.06 5.61 8.06
C ILE A 211 -4.50 4.45 7.28
N GLY A 212 -5.22 4.09 6.23
CA GLY A 212 -4.71 3.22 5.17
C GLY A 212 -4.90 3.88 3.82
N ILE A 213 -3.89 3.73 2.97
CA ILE A 213 -3.94 4.07 1.56
C ILE A 213 -3.82 2.75 0.80
N ALA A 214 -4.80 2.42 -0.01
CA ALA A 214 -4.76 1.27 -0.90
C ALA A 214 -4.73 1.74 -2.35
N PHE A 215 -3.78 1.21 -3.12
CA PHE A 215 -3.68 1.49 -4.54
C PHE A 215 -4.42 0.43 -5.35
N MET A 216 -4.93 0.80 -6.53
CA MET A 216 -5.52 -0.16 -7.45
C MET A 216 -4.41 -1.03 -8.07
N PRO A 217 -4.69 -2.32 -8.38
CA PRO A 217 -3.69 -3.19 -8.99
C PRO A 217 -3.08 -2.57 -10.25
N ASP A 218 -1.77 -2.75 -10.43
CA ASP A 218 -1.02 -2.28 -11.60
C ASP A 218 -1.06 -0.76 -11.87
N THR A 219 -1.47 0.06 -10.89
CA THR A 219 -1.51 1.54 -11.04
C THR A 219 -0.30 2.27 -10.47
N ILE A 220 0.53 1.59 -9.66
CA ILE A 220 1.68 2.21 -9.01
C ILE A 220 2.80 1.19 -8.76
N GLU A 221 4.05 1.65 -8.92
CA GLU A 221 5.26 0.89 -8.63
C GLU A 221 5.71 1.05 -7.17
N ARG A 222 6.41 0.05 -6.63
CA ARG A 222 6.83 0.01 -5.21
C ARG A 222 7.65 1.23 -4.79
N GLU A 223 8.59 1.67 -5.61
CA GLU A 223 9.46 2.82 -5.31
C GLU A 223 8.65 4.10 -5.15
N GLN A 224 7.58 4.27 -5.94
CA GLN A 224 6.68 5.41 -5.86
C GLN A 224 5.82 5.35 -4.60
N VAL A 225 5.32 4.16 -4.23
CA VAL A 225 4.60 3.96 -2.96
C VAL A 225 5.51 4.30 -1.77
N GLU A 226 6.78 3.87 -1.80
CA GLU A 226 7.74 4.19 -0.73
C GLU A 226 8.00 5.71 -0.63
N ALA A 227 8.12 6.39 -1.76
CA ALA A 227 8.27 7.85 -1.79
C ALA A 227 7.05 8.55 -1.16
N ILE A 228 5.82 8.12 -1.50
CA ILE A 228 4.60 8.63 -0.88
C ILE A 228 4.60 8.36 0.63
N ALA A 229 4.92 7.13 1.05
CA ALA A 229 4.88 6.71 2.46
C ALA A 229 5.78 7.58 3.36
N LYS A 230 6.96 7.99 2.87
CA LYS A 230 7.89 8.86 3.61
C LYS A 230 7.28 10.23 3.95
N THR A 231 6.37 10.71 3.11
CA THR A 231 5.75 12.05 3.23
C THR A 231 4.55 12.08 4.18
N VAL A 232 3.96 10.91 4.46
CA VAL A 232 2.75 10.80 5.30
C VAL A 232 3.02 11.35 6.71
N SER A 233 2.10 12.17 7.19
CA SER A 233 2.05 12.67 8.55
C SER A 233 0.61 12.92 9.01
N LEU A 234 0.36 12.68 10.29
CA LEU A 234 -0.92 12.89 10.94
C LEU A 234 -0.78 13.99 12.00
N SER A 235 -1.77 14.87 12.10
CA SER A 235 -1.81 15.92 13.12
C SER A 235 -3.24 16.29 13.50
N GLN A 236 -3.45 16.84 14.68
CA GLN A 236 -4.76 17.34 15.09
C GLN A 236 -5.22 18.47 14.14
N ALA A 237 -6.50 18.47 13.75
CA ALA A 237 -7.06 19.62 13.04
C ALA A 237 -7.23 20.79 14.02
N GLU A 238 -6.87 22.00 13.59
CA GLU A 238 -7.02 23.25 14.35
C GLU A 238 -8.45 23.79 14.25
#